data_AF-A0A670K035-F1
#
_entry.id   AF-A0A670K035-F1
#
_cell.length_a   1.000
_cell.length_b   1.000
_cell.length_c   1.000
_cell.angle_alpha   90.00
_cell.angle_beta   90.00
_cell.angle_gamma   90.00
#
_symmetry.space_group_name_H-M   'P 1'
#
loop_
_entity.id
_entity.type
_entity.pdbx_description
1 polymer ?
#
loop_
_entity_poly.entity_id
_entity_poly.type
_entity_poly.pdbx_seq_one_letter_code
_entity_poly.pdbx_strand_id
1 'polypeptide(L)' 'VMSFAFQAWQDAGLLLSTTSNEACKMYDAALTQYVTWKNDNSLGGLEGTFSKLQAADPNFCK' A
#
# COMPACT_ATOMS: atom_id res chain seq x y z
N VAL A 1 -16.46 3.45 8.95
CA VAL A 1 -16.56 2.27 8.08
C VAL A 1 -15.18 1.61 8.08
N MET A 2 -15.01 0.51 8.81
CA MET A 2 -13.72 -0.20 8.91
C MET A 2 -13.35 -0.77 7.54
N SER A 3 -12.10 -0.61 7.13
CA SER A 3 -11.67 -0.81 5.74
C SER A 3 -10.93 -2.13 5.55
N PHE A 4 -11.27 -2.86 4.48
CA PHE A 4 -10.89 -4.26 4.27
C PHE A 4 -9.38 -4.53 4.12
N ALA A 5 -8.60 -3.62 3.54
CA ALA A 5 -7.17 -3.88 3.29
C ALA A 5 -6.34 -3.78 4.58
N PHE A 6 -6.58 -2.75 5.40
CA PHE A 6 -5.95 -2.60 6.70
C PHE A 6 -6.29 -3.77 7.63
N GLN A 7 -7.56 -4.17 7.68
CA GLN A 7 -7.98 -5.30 8.49
C GLN A 7 -7.32 -6.62 8.04
N ALA A 8 -7.22 -6.87 6.73
CA ALA A 8 -6.57 -8.09 6.22
C ALA A 8 -5.10 -8.20 6.66
N TRP A 9 -4.38 -7.08 6.68
CA TRP A 9 -3.01 -7.01 7.19
C TRP A 9 -2.96 -7.29 8.70
N GLN A 10 -3.87 -6.70 9.49
CA GLN A 10 -3.98 -6.98 10.93
C GLN A 10 -4.32 -8.45 11.22
N ASP A 11 -5.25 -9.03 10.48
CA ASP A 11 -5.68 -10.43 10.63
C ASP A 11 -4.53 -11.40 10.32
N ALA A 12 -3.62 -11.01 9.43
CA ALA A 12 -2.37 -11.73 9.15
C ALA A 12 -1.26 -11.47 10.21
N GLY A 13 -1.53 -10.66 11.24
CA GLY A 13 -0.56 -10.28 12.27
C GLY A 13 0.45 -9.22 11.83
N LEU A 14 0.20 -8.53 10.70
CA LEU A 14 1.08 -7.52 10.13
C LEU A 14 0.50 -6.13 10.39
N LEU A 15 1.08 -5.44 11.38
CA LEU A 15 0.66 -4.09 11.73
C LEU A 15 1.29 -3.08 10.77
N LEU A 16 0.45 -2.23 10.17
CA LEU A 16 0.89 -1.06 9.42
C LEU A 16 0.72 0.20 10.30
N SER A 17 1.67 1.14 10.20
CA SER A 17 1.62 2.41 10.95
C SER A 17 0.53 3.36 10.44
N THR A 18 -0.08 3.05 9.29
CA THR A 18 -1.14 3.84 8.67
C THR A 18 -2.52 3.30 9.03
N THR A 19 -3.49 4.21 9.21
CA THR A 19 -4.92 3.86 9.26
C THR A 19 -5.64 4.13 7.93
N SER A 20 -4.91 4.60 6.91
CA SER A 20 -5.45 4.92 5.58
C SER A 20 -5.59 3.64 4.76
N ASN A 21 -6.81 3.32 4.34
CA ASN A 21 -7.10 2.14 3.52
C ASN A 21 -6.47 2.25 2.13
N GLU A 22 -6.50 3.45 1.56
CA GLU A 22 -5.84 3.77 0.30
C GLU A 22 -4.34 3.56 0.43
N ALA A 23 -3.72 3.99 1.53
CA ALA A 23 -2.30 3.73 1.78
C ALA A 23 -2.01 2.22 1.92
N CYS A 24 -2.83 1.48 2.66
CA CYS A 24 -2.68 0.02 2.77
C CYS A 24 -2.72 -0.67 1.39
N LYS A 25 -3.67 -0.29 0.53
CA LYS A 25 -3.77 -0.83 -0.84
C LYS A 25 -2.57 -0.48 -1.70
N MET A 26 -2.08 0.76 -1.62
CA MET A 26 -0.89 1.17 -2.40
C MET A 26 0.36 0.44 -1.91
N TYR A 27 0.49 0.19 -0.61
CA TYR A 27 1.61 -0.57 -0.07
C TYR A 27 1.57 -2.05 -0.51
N ASP A 28 0.39 -2.67 -0.45
CA ASP A 28 0.18 -4.04 -0.94
C ASP A 28 0.50 -4.18 -2.44
N ALA A 29 0.06 -3.20 -3.24
CA ALA A 29 0.38 -3.13 -4.66
C ALA A 29 1.88 -2.92 -4.92
N ALA A 30 2.56 -2.10 -4.12
CA ALA A 30 4.00 -1.88 -4.24
C ALA A 30 4.78 -3.16 -3.90
N LEU A 31 4.42 -3.86 -2.82
CA LEU A 31 5.01 -5.13 -2.45
C LEU A 31 4.80 -6.19 -3.52
N THR A 32 3.58 -6.31 -4.05
CA THR A 32 3.27 -7.25 -5.13
C THR A 32 4.17 -7.00 -6.35
N GLN A 33 4.27 -5.74 -6.80
CA GLN A 33 5.13 -5.39 -7.94
C GLN A 33 6.60 -5.71 -7.69
N TYR A 34 7.09 -5.42 -6.47
CA TYR A 34 8.47 -5.69 -6.08
C TYR A 34 8.80 -7.19 -6.05
N VAL A 35 7.96 -8.01 -5.40
CA VAL A 35 8.25 -9.45 -5.24
C VAL A 35 8.01 -10.24 -6.53
N THR A 36 7.08 -9.78 -7.38
CA THR A 36 6.78 -10.44 -8.66
C THR A 36 7.64 -9.96 -9.82
N TRP A 37 8.46 -8.92 -9.61
CA TRP A 37 9.25 -8.26 -10.66
C TRP A 37 8.39 -7.79 -11.85
N LYS A 38 7.12 -7.47 -11.58
CA LYS A 38 6.15 -7.07 -12.58
C LYS A 38 5.54 -5.74 -12.20
N ASN A 39 5.72 -4.74 -13.04
CA ASN A 39 5.12 -3.43 -12.86
C ASN A 39 3.62 -3.45 -13.20
N ASP A 40 2.83 -2.74 -12.40
CA ASP A 40 1.46 -2.37 -12.74
C ASP A 40 1.48 -1.02 -13.46
N ASN A 41 1.40 -1.07 -14.79
CA ASN A 41 1.43 0.12 -15.62
C ASN A 41 0.22 1.05 -15.38
N SER A 42 -0.91 0.54 -14.86
CA SER A 42 -2.08 1.38 -14.53
C SER A 42 -1.82 2.28 -13.31
N LEU A 43 -0.87 1.89 -12.47
CA LEU A 43 -0.44 2.66 -11.32
C LEU A 43 0.80 3.52 -11.60
N GLY A 44 1.37 3.44 -12.81
CA GLY A 44 2.64 4.07 -13.15
C GLY A 44 3.86 3.27 -12.67
N GLY A 45 3.71 1.94 -12.56
CA GLY A 45 4.74 1.07 -12.00
C GLY A 45 5.01 1.32 -10.52
N LEU A 46 6.16 0.86 -10.04
CA LEU A 46 6.54 0.95 -8.63
C LEU A 46 6.63 2.41 -8.15
N GLU A 47 7.22 3.29 -8.96
CA GLU A 47 7.38 4.73 -8.64
C GLU A 47 6.03 5.45 -8.53
N GLY A 48 5.14 5.23 -9.50
CA GLY A 48 3.80 5.80 -9.46
C GLY A 48 2.98 5.27 -8.27
N THR A 49 3.19 4.01 -7.90
CA THR A 49 2.56 3.40 -6.73
C THR A 49 3.04 4.05 -5.43
N PHE A 50 4.36 4.27 -5.27
CA PHE A 50 4.90 4.98 -4.10
C PHE A 50 4.45 6.44 -4.03
N SER A 51 4.34 7.12 -5.16
CA SER A 51 3.83 8.49 -5.23
C SER A 51 2.39 8.58 -4.72
N LYS A 52 1.54 7.61 -5.11
CA LYS A 52 0.16 7.51 -4.61
C LYS A 52 0.09 7.10 -3.14
N LEU A 53 0.98 6.22 -2.68
CA LEU A 53 1.11 5.84 -1.27
C LEU A 53 1.39 7.08 -0.40
N GLN A 54 2.39 7.87 -0.77
CA GLN A 54 2.77 9.08 -0.02
C GLN A 54 1.67 10.15 -0.08
N ALA A 55 0.92 10.25 -1.18
CA ALA A 55 -0.24 11.14 -1.25
C ALA A 55 -1.39 10.66 -0.33
N ALA A 56 -1.60 9.35 -0.20
CA ALA A 56 -2.63 8.75 0.64
C ALA A 56 -2.28 8.78 2.14
N ASP A 57 -0.99 8.75 2.47
CA ASP A 57 -0.46 8.95 3.81
C ASP A 57 0.94 9.60 3.76
N PRO A 58 1.02 10.94 3.97
CA PRO A 58 2.29 11.67 3.96
C PRO A 58 3.27 11.24 5.05
N ASN A 59 2.80 10.58 6.11
CA ASN A 59 3.59 10.10 7.23
C ASN A 59 3.88 8.60 7.15
N PHE A 60 3.57 7.95 6.02
CA PHE A 60 3.88 6.54 5.84
C PHE A 60 5.39 6.31 6.03
N CYS A 61 5.75 5.51 7.04
CA CYS A 61 7.14 5.21 7.47
C CYS A 61 7.98 6.42 7.95
N LYS A 62 7.35 7.50 8.43
CA LYS A 62 8.03 8.62 9.10
C LYS A 62 8.03 8.48 10.62
#